data_AF-A0AAW5JU30-F1
#
_entry.id   AF-A0AAW5JU30-F1
#
_cell.length_a   1.000
_cell.length_b   1.000
_cell.length_c   1.000
_cell.angle_alpha   90.00
_cell.angle_beta   90.00
_cell.angle_gamma   90.00
#
_symmetry.space_group_name_H-M   'P 1'
#
loop_
_entity.id
_entity.type
_entity.pdbx_description
1 polymer ?
#
loop_
_entity_poly.entity_id
_entity_poly.type
_entity_poly.pdbx_seq_one_letter_code
_entity_poly.pdbx_strand_id
1 'polypeptide(L)'
;MTDCKHCDKPMKPVSANLLCASCRENYWQLIRQLGHVQLPALRSIMLRQASVGTPEHAPSRGNAPLPINTRAQDLITESEAWLAEQAGKIRAAYAAYDWRKAWLVLLSNKHTILDMGTAADDYAALEHISRRNETALTPEEAMVIIGTCPKCGHQATSTPQADEWTCPHCKWQGGVQAIKAARDNKLWQLQYTGKPIEVARYLAKMDIHCTSSQIRQWLTRGRLHATPTNHRGEYVFNLGELVAMLDCHN
;
A
#
# COMPACT_ATOMS: atom_id res chain seq x y z
N MET A 1 32.08 4.93 -30.28
CA MET A 1 31.17 5.12 -29.13
C MET A 1 30.60 3.76 -28.84
N THR A 2 30.53 3.37 -27.57
CA THR A 2 29.91 2.10 -27.18
C THR A 2 28.68 2.45 -26.37
N ASP A 3 27.53 1.86 -26.69
CA ASP A 3 26.28 2.16 -25.97
C ASP A 3 26.11 1.20 -24.79
N CYS A 4 25.50 1.69 -23.71
CA CYS A 4 25.15 0.89 -22.54
C CYS A 4 24.16 -0.21 -22.94
N LYS A 5 24.46 -1.47 -22.62
CA LYS A 5 23.59 -2.60 -22.97
C LYS A 5 22.27 -2.67 -22.20
N HIS A 6 22.08 -1.80 -21.22
CA HIS A 6 20.86 -1.75 -20.42
C HIS A 6 19.99 -0.53 -20.72
N CYS A 7 20.58 0.66 -20.92
CA CYS A 7 19.82 1.90 -21.12
C CYS A 7 20.06 2.60 -22.46
N ASP A 8 20.85 1.98 -23.35
CA ASP A 8 21.20 2.44 -24.69
C ASP A 8 21.84 3.83 -24.78
N LYS A 9 22.24 4.40 -23.64
CA LYS A 9 22.95 5.70 -23.59
C LYS A 9 24.40 5.55 -24.05
N PRO A 10 24.94 6.54 -24.78
CA PRO A 10 26.32 6.50 -25.25
C PRO A 10 27.31 6.56 -24.09
N MET A 11 28.35 5.72 -24.15
CA MET A 11 29.42 5.64 -23.15
C MET A 11 30.77 6.05 -23.75
N LYS A 12 31.67 6.52 -22.88
CA LYS A 12 33.07 6.74 -23.26
C LYS A 12 33.68 5.40 -23.69
N PRO A 13 34.43 5.35 -24.80
CA PRO A 13 34.93 4.11 -25.41
C PRO A 13 35.95 3.32 -24.59
N VAL A 14 36.29 3.79 -23.38
CA VAL A 14 37.47 3.35 -22.62
C VAL A 14 37.15 2.24 -21.61
N SER A 15 35.88 1.97 -21.29
CA SER A 15 35.53 0.86 -20.40
C SER A 15 35.03 -0.34 -21.19
N ALA A 16 35.67 -1.50 -21.05
CA ALA A 16 35.19 -2.81 -21.50
C ALA A 16 33.89 -3.27 -20.79
N ASN A 17 33.17 -2.35 -20.14
CA ASN A 17 32.02 -2.62 -19.31
C ASN A 17 30.74 -2.53 -20.14
N LEU A 18 29.85 -3.50 -19.95
CA LEU A 18 28.54 -3.56 -20.62
C LEU A 18 27.55 -2.52 -20.10
N LEU A 19 27.81 -1.95 -18.91
CA LEU A 19 26.95 -1.00 -18.21
C LEU A 19 27.63 0.36 -18.02
N CYS A 20 26.88 1.45 -18.20
CA CYS A 20 27.33 2.79 -17.88
C CYS A 20 27.43 3.01 -16.36
N ALA A 21 28.15 4.07 -15.93
CA ALA A 21 28.38 4.34 -14.52
C ALA A 21 27.08 4.46 -13.69
N SER A 22 26.03 5.07 -14.23
CA SER A 22 24.74 5.18 -13.53
C SER A 22 24.03 3.83 -13.42
N CYS A 23 24.01 3.02 -14.48
CA CYS A 23 23.41 1.68 -14.44
C CYS A 23 24.15 0.76 -13.47
N ARG A 24 25.48 0.88 -13.37
CA ARG A 24 26.27 0.13 -12.39
C ARG A 24 25.93 0.51 -10.96
N GLU A 25 25.75 1.80 -10.68
CA GLU A 25 25.36 2.25 -9.35
C GLU A 25 23.92 1.82 -9.02
N ASN A 26 22.98 1.99 -9.95
CA ASN A 26 21.60 1.52 -9.76
C ASN A 26 21.53 0.01 -9.53
N TYR A 27 22.20 -0.78 -10.37
CA TYR A 27 22.28 -2.23 -10.22
C TYR A 27 22.81 -2.61 -8.82
N TRP A 28 23.87 -1.92 -8.38
CA TRP A 28 24.44 -2.14 -7.05
C TRP A 28 23.48 -1.78 -5.91
N GLN A 29 22.73 -0.68 -6.04
CA GLN A 29 21.71 -0.30 -5.07
C GLN A 29 20.59 -1.34 -5.00
N LEU A 30 20.14 -1.88 -6.13
CA LEU A 30 19.13 -2.94 -6.15
C LEU A 30 19.61 -4.20 -5.42
N ILE A 31 20.86 -4.62 -5.62
CA ILE A 31 21.44 -5.77 -4.89
C ILE A 31 21.38 -5.52 -3.37
N ARG A 32 21.74 -4.31 -2.92
CA ARG A 32 21.65 -3.94 -1.51
C ARG A 32 20.22 -3.94 -1.00
N GLN A 33 19.30 -3.34 -1.75
CA GLN A 33 17.88 -3.23 -1.39
C GLN A 33 17.20 -4.60 -1.30
N LEU A 34 17.52 -5.52 -2.21
CA LEU A 34 16.97 -6.87 -2.23
C LEU A 34 17.19 -7.59 -0.90
N GLY A 35 18.44 -7.64 -0.42
CA GLY A 35 18.79 -8.36 0.81
C GLY A 35 18.52 -7.58 2.10
N HIS A 36 18.70 -6.26 2.10
CA HIS A 36 18.54 -5.45 3.31
C HIS A 36 17.07 -5.09 3.61
N VAL A 37 16.26 -4.91 2.57
CA VAL A 37 14.90 -4.36 2.71
C VAL A 37 13.84 -5.35 2.23
N GLN A 38 13.93 -5.79 0.97
CA GLN A 38 12.82 -6.51 0.34
C GLN A 38 12.62 -7.92 0.92
N LEU A 39 13.68 -8.73 1.00
CA LEU A 39 13.61 -10.09 1.53
C LEU A 39 13.14 -10.14 3.00
N PRO A 40 13.66 -9.31 3.93
CA PRO A 40 13.13 -9.23 5.29
C PRO A 40 11.65 -8.84 5.35
N ALA A 41 11.23 -7.87 4.53
CA ALA A 41 9.85 -7.40 4.51
C ALA A 41 8.88 -8.45 3.94
N LEU A 42 9.24 -9.14 2.85
CA LEU A 42 8.46 -10.23 2.27
C LEU A 42 8.32 -11.39 3.27
N ARG A 43 9.40 -11.76 3.97
CA ARG A 43 9.36 -12.78 5.03
C ARG A 43 8.45 -12.36 6.18
N SER A 44 8.41 -11.08 6.55
CA SER A 44 7.47 -10.56 7.55
C SER A 44 6.01 -10.70 7.11
N ILE A 45 5.69 -10.38 5.85
CA ILE A 45 4.34 -10.55 5.28
C ILE A 45 3.93 -12.04 5.29
N MET A 46 4.82 -12.92 4.84
CA MET A 46 4.59 -14.37 4.83
C MET A 46 4.28 -14.91 6.22
N LEU A 47 5.01 -14.46 7.25
CA LEU A 47 4.82 -14.90 8.65
C LEU A 47 3.59 -14.28 9.32
N ARG A 48 3.28 -13.00 9.04
CA ARG A 48 2.09 -12.31 9.60
C ARG A 48 0.79 -12.98 9.15
N GLN A 49 0.67 -13.35 7.89
CA GLN A 49 -0.54 -14.04 7.42
C GLN A 49 -0.63 -15.49 7.91
N ALA A 50 0.51 -16.14 8.17
CA ALA A 50 0.53 -17.43 8.86
C ALA A 50 0.03 -17.37 10.31
N SER A 51 0.06 -16.19 10.94
CA SER A 51 -0.39 -15.97 12.32
C SER A 51 -1.80 -15.40 12.45
N VAL A 52 -2.44 -14.96 11.34
CA VAL A 52 -3.85 -14.50 11.34
C VAL A 52 -4.85 -15.66 11.46
N GLY A 53 -4.39 -16.92 11.35
CA GLY A 53 -5.21 -18.09 11.63
C GLY A 53 -5.13 -18.55 13.09
N THR A 54 -5.94 -18.01 13.99
CA THR A 54 -6.36 -18.69 15.25
C THR A 54 -7.79 -18.24 15.65
N PRO A 55 -8.54 -19.06 16.44
CA PRO A 55 -9.85 -19.55 16.03
C PRO A 55 -11.01 -18.88 16.77
N GLU A 56 -11.93 -18.25 16.04
CA GLU A 56 -13.25 -17.94 16.58
C GLU A 56 -14.35 -18.34 15.60
N HIS A 57 -15.13 -19.34 16.05
CA HIS A 57 -16.40 -19.83 15.55
C HIS A 57 -16.40 -20.75 14.31
N ALA A 58 -17.24 -21.78 14.42
CA ALA A 58 -17.29 -22.99 13.60
C ALA A 58 -17.37 -22.73 12.08
N PRO A 59 -16.78 -23.61 11.24
CA PRO A 59 -16.66 -23.38 9.81
C PRO A 59 -18.01 -23.58 9.11
N SER A 60 -18.49 -22.51 8.48
CA SER A 60 -19.33 -22.65 7.29
C SER A 60 -18.48 -23.27 6.18
N ARG A 61 -19.01 -24.28 5.49
CA ARG A 61 -18.32 -25.04 4.43
C ARG A 61 -17.86 -24.11 3.30
N GLY A 62 -16.56 -23.84 3.24
CA GLY A 62 -15.87 -23.21 2.13
C GLY A 62 -14.38 -23.21 2.42
N ASN A 63 -13.55 -23.67 1.47
CA ASN A 63 -12.11 -23.90 1.60
C ASN A 63 -11.40 -22.91 2.55
N ALA A 64 -10.80 -23.43 3.62
CA ALA A 64 -9.92 -22.65 4.48
C ALA A 64 -8.73 -22.13 3.64
N PRO A 65 -8.40 -20.83 3.68
CA PRO A 65 -7.22 -20.30 3.02
C PRO A 65 -5.96 -21.01 3.56
N LEU A 66 -5.00 -21.31 2.69
CA LEU A 66 -3.74 -21.94 3.08
C LEU A 66 -3.03 -21.09 4.16
N PRO A 67 -2.41 -21.71 5.17
CA PRO A 67 -1.76 -21.02 6.29
C PRO A 67 -0.48 -20.25 5.91
N ILE A 68 -0.19 -20.08 4.60
CA ILE A 68 0.99 -19.38 4.08
C ILE A 68 0.54 -18.51 2.91
N ASN A 69 1.04 -17.28 2.84
CA ASN A 69 0.91 -16.45 1.64
C ASN A 69 1.80 -17.01 0.53
N THR A 70 1.24 -17.86 -0.33
CA THR A 70 1.95 -18.51 -1.44
C THR A 70 2.58 -17.48 -2.38
N ARG A 71 1.91 -16.34 -2.63
CA ARG A 71 2.45 -15.26 -3.44
C ARG A 71 3.72 -14.64 -2.84
N ALA A 72 3.75 -14.41 -1.53
CA ALA A 72 4.95 -13.91 -0.84
C ALA A 72 6.07 -14.97 -0.85
N GLN A 73 5.71 -16.25 -0.70
CA GLN A 73 6.66 -17.36 -0.77
C GLN A 73 7.30 -17.48 -2.17
N ASP A 74 6.53 -17.32 -3.23
CA ASP A 74 7.04 -17.34 -4.61
C ASP A 74 8.05 -16.21 -4.85
N LEU A 75 7.72 -14.99 -4.41
CA LEU A 75 8.61 -13.82 -4.51
C LEU A 75 9.90 -13.98 -3.71
N ILE A 76 9.82 -14.56 -2.51
CA ILE A 76 11.00 -14.92 -1.71
C ILE A 76 11.84 -15.94 -2.49
N THR A 77 11.23 -17.02 -2.98
CA THR A 77 11.94 -18.11 -3.67
C THR A 77 12.66 -17.60 -4.91
N GLU A 78 12.01 -16.76 -5.72
CA GLU A 78 12.61 -16.14 -6.91
C GLU A 78 13.78 -15.21 -6.54
N SER A 79 13.63 -14.39 -5.50
CA SER A 79 14.67 -13.49 -5.00
C SER A 79 15.89 -14.26 -4.47
N GLU A 80 15.67 -15.37 -3.77
CA GLU A 80 16.74 -16.22 -3.23
C GLU A 80 17.45 -17.02 -4.32
N ALA A 81 16.69 -17.52 -5.30
CA ALA A 81 17.26 -18.20 -6.46
C ALA A 81 18.18 -17.26 -7.25
N TRP A 82 17.76 -16.01 -7.47
CA TRP A 82 18.60 -15.00 -8.11
C TRP A 82 19.90 -14.77 -7.34
N LEU A 83 19.84 -14.56 -6.01
CA LEU A 83 21.04 -14.39 -5.18
C LEU A 83 21.99 -15.59 -5.24
N ALA A 84 21.46 -16.80 -5.18
CA ALA A 84 22.25 -18.03 -5.26
C ALA A 84 22.93 -18.18 -6.63
N GLU A 85 22.23 -17.88 -7.73
CA GLU A 85 22.79 -17.90 -9.08
C GLU A 85 23.96 -16.92 -9.22
N GLN A 86 23.77 -15.67 -8.81
CA GLN A 86 24.83 -14.65 -8.88
C GLN A 86 26.03 -15.01 -8.00
N ALA A 87 25.80 -15.61 -6.82
CA ALA A 87 26.89 -16.09 -5.97
C ALA A 87 27.64 -17.24 -6.66
N GLY A 88 26.91 -18.15 -7.32
CA GLY A 88 27.45 -19.23 -8.13
C GLY A 88 28.34 -18.76 -9.28
N LYS A 89 28.01 -17.63 -9.92
CA LYS A 89 28.83 -16.99 -10.96
C LYS A 89 30.16 -16.47 -10.42
N ILE A 90 30.23 -16.04 -9.16
CA ILE A 90 31.51 -15.71 -8.50
C ILE A 90 32.31 -17.00 -8.24
N ARG A 91 31.65 -18.01 -7.67
CA ARG A 91 32.22 -19.34 -7.44
C ARG A 91 31.11 -20.37 -7.34
N ALA A 92 31.22 -21.47 -8.08
CA ALA A 92 30.18 -22.51 -8.14
C ALA A 92 29.75 -23.03 -6.75
N ALA A 93 30.68 -23.14 -5.80
CA ALA A 93 30.37 -23.58 -4.43
C ALA A 93 29.42 -22.64 -3.66
N TYR A 94 29.34 -21.36 -4.04
CA TYR A 94 28.47 -20.38 -3.38
C TYR A 94 27.00 -20.48 -3.84
N ALA A 95 26.71 -21.25 -4.90
CA ALA A 95 25.34 -21.50 -5.33
C ALA A 95 24.51 -22.26 -4.28
N ALA A 96 25.16 -22.96 -3.36
CA ALA A 96 24.52 -23.69 -2.26
C ALA A 96 24.33 -22.83 -0.98
N TYR A 97 24.71 -21.55 -1.01
CA TYR A 97 24.57 -20.68 0.15
C TYR A 97 23.12 -20.29 0.40
N ASP A 98 22.75 -20.15 1.68
CA ASP A 98 21.51 -19.48 2.04
C ASP A 98 21.56 -18.02 1.56
N TRP A 99 20.38 -17.42 1.35
CA TRP A 99 20.24 -16.10 0.75
C TRP A 99 21.06 -15.01 1.46
N ARG A 100 21.22 -15.08 2.79
CA ARG A 100 21.93 -14.06 3.56
C ARG A 100 23.42 -14.17 3.33
N LYS A 101 23.97 -15.39 3.31
CA LYS A 101 25.37 -15.63 2.95
C LYS A 101 25.64 -15.30 1.49
N ALA A 102 24.76 -15.70 0.57
CA ALA A 102 24.87 -15.36 -0.85
C ALA A 102 24.90 -13.83 -1.05
N TRP A 103 23.99 -13.10 -0.41
CA TRP A 103 23.95 -11.65 -0.44
C TRP A 103 25.23 -10.99 0.10
N LEU A 104 25.77 -11.46 1.24
CA LEU A 104 27.02 -10.93 1.79
C LEU A 104 28.23 -11.18 0.87
N VAL A 105 28.26 -12.33 0.17
CA VAL A 105 29.29 -12.62 -0.84
C VAL A 105 29.20 -11.63 -2.00
N LEU A 106 27.99 -11.38 -2.52
CA LEU A 106 27.76 -10.36 -3.55
C LEU A 106 28.25 -8.97 -3.08
N LEU A 107 27.89 -8.58 -1.84
CA LEU A 107 28.33 -7.31 -1.25
C LEU A 107 29.85 -7.18 -1.16
N SER A 108 30.55 -8.29 -0.92
CA SER A 108 32.01 -8.34 -0.81
C SER A 108 32.72 -8.39 -2.17
N ASN A 109 31.99 -8.65 -3.25
CA ASN A 109 32.53 -8.85 -4.61
C ASN A 109 31.94 -7.85 -5.62
N LYS A 110 31.76 -6.58 -5.20
CA LYS A 110 31.17 -5.50 -6.02
C LYS A 110 31.76 -5.45 -7.44
N HIS A 111 33.09 -5.40 -7.54
CA HIS A 111 33.76 -5.26 -8.83
C HIS A 111 33.48 -6.45 -9.74
N THR A 112 33.64 -7.67 -9.23
CA THR A 112 33.38 -8.91 -9.95
C THR A 112 31.96 -8.93 -10.55
N ILE A 113 30.93 -8.66 -9.74
CA ILE A 113 29.53 -8.68 -10.19
C ILE A 113 29.25 -7.62 -11.26
N LEU A 114 29.79 -6.41 -11.09
CA LEU A 114 29.52 -5.31 -12.01
C LEU A 114 30.28 -5.44 -13.34
N ASP A 115 31.38 -6.20 -13.37
CA ASP A 115 32.24 -6.39 -14.54
C ASP A 115 31.97 -7.72 -15.27
N MET A 116 31.04 -8.55 -14.78
CA MET A 116 30.64 -9.79 -15.44
C MET A 116 30.09 -9.53 -16.85
N GLY A 117 30.39 -10.44 -17.77
CA GLY A 117 29.85 -10.43 -19.14
C GLY A 117 28.32 -10.57 -19.20
N THR A 118 27.69 -11.00 -18.10
CA THR A 118 26.22 -11.13 -17.96
C THR A 118 25.59 -9.95 -17.21
N ALA A 119 26.36 -8.97 -16.76
CA ALA A 119 25.89 -7.95 -15.82
C ALA A 119 24.68 -7.14 -16.32
N ALA A 120 24.53 -6.95 -17.64
CA ALA A 120 23.38 -6.25 -18.22
C ALA A 120 22.09 -7.07 -18.11
N ASP A 121 22.15 -8.36 -18.41
CA ASP A 121 21.01 -9.29 -18.31
C ASP A 121 20.65 -9.53 -16.84
N ASP A 122 21.66 -9.69 -15.98
CA ASP A 122 21.48 -9.86 -14.54
C ASP A 122 20.82 -8.63 -13.90
N TYR A 123 21.19 -7.42 -14.35
CA TYR A 123 20.55 -6.18 -13.92
C TYR A 123 19.09 -6.12 -14.36
N ALA A 124 18.78 -6.42 -15.63
CA ALA A 124 17.41 -6.43 -16.12
C ALA A 124 16.52 -7.46 -15.37
N ALA A 125 17.06 -8.65 -15.10
CA ALA A 125 16.39 -9.66 -14.28
C ALA A 125 16.13 -9.14 -12.85
N LEU A 126 17.11 -8.50 -12.23
CA LEU A 126 16.96 -7.95 -10.88
C LEU A 126 15.95 -6.79 -10.83
N GLU A 127 15.89 -5.92 -11.84
CA GLU A 127 14.86 -4.88 -11.92
C GLU A 127 13.46 -5.47 -11.96
N HIS A 128 13.27 -6.53 -12.75
CA HIS A 128 12.00 -7.22 -12.82
C HIS A 128 11.59 -7.80 -11.47
N ILE A 129 12.51 -8.48 -10.79
CA ILE A 129 12.30 -9.03 -9.44
C ILE A 129 12.00 -7.91 -8.44
N SER A 130 12.82 -6.85 -8.43
CA SER A 130 12.68 -5.72 -7.52
C SER A 130 11.32 -5.04 -7.66
N ARG A 131 10.87 -4.78 -8.89
CA ARG A 131 9.56 -4.16 -9.14
C ARG A 131 8.40 -5.03 -8.67
N ARG A 132 8.48 -6.35 -8.87
CA ARG A 132 7.47 -7.29 -8.39
C ARG A 132 7.44 -7.36 -6.86
N ASN A 133 8.61 -7.37 -6.23
CA ASN A 133 8.75 -7.29 -4.79
C ASN A 133 8.16 -5.98 -4.26
N GLU A 134 8.52 -4.83 -4.83
CA GLU A 134 7.97 -3.52 -4.46
C GLU A 134 6.46 -3.48 -4.60
N THR A 135 5.89 -4.01 -5.68
CA THR A 135 4.43 -4.10 -5.85
C THR A 135 3.77 -4.91 -4.74
N ALA A 136 4.41 -5.97 -4.25
CA ALA A 136 3.89 -6.78 -3.14
C ALA A 136 4.14 -6.17 -1.76
N LEU A 137 5.20 -5.37 -1.63
CA LEU A 137 5.58 -4.68 -0.39
C LEU A 137 4.86 -3.34 -0.20
N THR A 138 4.37 -2.76 -1.29
CA THR A 138 3.51 -1.58 -1.27
C THR A 138 2.10 -2.08 -1.03
N PRO A 139 1.52 -1.91 0.17
CA PRO A 139 0.11 -2.24 0.35
C PRO A 139 -0.72 -1.43 -0.65
N GLU A 140 -1.71 -2.06 -1.31
CA GLU A 140 -2.79 -1.30 -1.94
C GLU A 140 -3.37 -0.40 -0.85
N GLU A 141 -3.09 0.90 -0.91
CA GLU A 141 -3.70 1.83 0.02
C GLU A 141 -5.21 1.69 -0.16
N ALA A 142 -5.89 1.23 0.89
CA ALA A 142 -7.32 0.98 0.82
C ALA A 142 -8.01 2.23 0.27
N MET A 143 -8.64 2.07 -0.89
CA MET A 143 -9.39 3.16 -1.51
C MET A 143 -10.54 3.50 -0.58
N VAL A 144 -10.53 4.71 -0.02
CA VAL A 144 -11.60 5.21 0.85
C VAL A 144 -12.53 6.11 0.06
N ILE A 145 -13.80 6.17 0.44
CA ILE A 145 -14.73 7.16 -0.12
C ILE A 145 -14.35 8.54 0.42
N ILE A 146 -13.96 9.44 -0.49
CA ILE A 146 -13.60 10.83 -0.16
C ILE A 146 -14.78 11.80 -0.34
N GLY A 147 -15.82 11.39 -1.08
CA GLY A 147 -17.02 12.21 -1.31
C GLY A 147 -17.69 11.90 -2.64
N THR A 148 -18.19 12.94 -3.32
CA THR A 148 -18.76 12.85 -4.67
C THR A 148 -18.17 13.92 -5.57
N CYS A 149 -18.05 13.62 -6.86
CA CYS A 149 -17.59 14.56 -7.87
C CYS A 149 -18.46 15.83 -7.84
N PRO A 150 -17.89 17.02 -7.64
CA PRO A 150 -18.65 18.28 -7.63
C PRO A 150 -19.40 18.55 -8.93
N LYS A 151 -18.91 18.03 -10.07
CA LYS A 151 -19.48 18.26 -11.40
C LYS A 151 -20.62 17.31 -11.76
N CYS A 152 -20.52 16.03 -11.41
CA CYS A 152 -21.48 15.02 -11.89
C CYS A 152 -22.04 14.10 -10.79
N GLY A 153 -21.69 14.32 -9.52
CA GLY A 153 -22.20 13.54 -8.39
C GLY A 153 -21.69 12.09 -8.31
N HIS A 154 -20.79 11.66 -9.21
CA HIS A 154 -20.22 10.32 -9.17
C HIS A 154 -19.42 10.11 -7.88
N GLN A 155 -19.56 8.93 -7.25
CA GLN A 155 -18.84 8.61 -6.03
C GLN A 155 -17.33 8.73 -6.23
N ALA A 156 -16.67 9.46 -5.34
CA ALA A 156 -15.24 9.67 -5.39
C ALA A 156 -14.56 8.77 -4.36
N THR A 157 -13.72 7.86 -4.85
CA THR A 157 -12.83 7.03 -4.04
C THR A 157 -11.39 7.38 -4.35
N SER A 158 -10.56 7.44 -3.31
CA SER A 158 -9.14 7.72 -3.45
C SER A 158 -8.37 7.12 -2.28
N THR A 159 -7.06 7.00 -2.42
CA THR A 159 -6.22 6.62 -1.28
C THR A 159 -6.15 7.78 -0.26
N PRO A 160 -5.89 7.52 1.04
CA PRO A 160 -5.87 8.57 2.06
C PRO A 160 -4.86 9.69 1.79
N GLN A 161 -3.78 9.40 1.07
CA GLN A 161 -2.65 10.30 0.79
C GLN A 161 -2.75 11.01 -0.56
N ALA A 162 -3.77 10.69 -1.37
CA ALA A 162 -3.92 11.34 -2.66
C ALA A 162 -4.28 12.83 -2.51
N ASP A 163 -3.49 13.70 -3.16
CA ASP A 163 -3.75 15.14 -3.19
C ASP A 163 -4.76 15.53 -4.27
N GLU A 164 -4.79 14.79 -5.37
CA GLU A 164 -5.65 15.05 -6.53
C GLU A 164 -6.53 13.84 -6.87
N TRP A 165 -7.71 14.11 -7.40
CA TRP A 165 -8.63 13.09 -7.87
C TRP A 165 -9.21 13.47 -9.23
N THR A 166 -9.24 12.50 -10.14
CA THR A 166 -9.87 12.65 -11.46
C THR A 166 -11.13 11.80 -11.53
N CYS A 167 -12.25 12.43 -11.82
CA CYS A 167 -13.52 11.74 -11.97
C CYS A 167 -13.49 10.80 -13.17
N PRO A 168 -13.72 9.49 -13.00
CA PRO A 168 -13.71 8.54 -14.11
C PRO A 168 -14.84 8.83 -15.12
N HIS A 169 -15.95 9.42 -14.66
CA HIS A 169 -17.15 9.65 -15.45
C HIS A 169 -17.13 10.96 -16.25
N CYS A 170 -16.87 12.11 -15.62
CA CYS A 170 -16.93 13.42 -16.27
C CYS A 170 -15.57 14.08 -16.52
N LYS A 171 -14.48 13.37 -16.18
CA LYS A 171 -13.08 13.80 -16.32
C LYS A 171 -12.73 15.10 -15.61
N TRP A 172 -13.58 15.56 -14.70
CA TRP A 172 -13.26 16.68 -13.81
C TRP A 172 -12.10 16.28 -12.89
N GLN A 173 -11.13 17.17 -12.75
CA GLN A 173 -9.97 17.01 -11.89
C GLN A 173 -9.98 18.10 -10.82
N GLY A 174 -9.60 17.74 -9.60
CA GLY A 174 -9.45 18.69 -8.51
C GLY A 174 -8.82 18.05 -7.28
N GLY A 175 -8.55 18.89 -6.27
CA GLY A 175 -7.93 18.44 -5.04
C GLY A 175 -8.87 17.57 -4.19
N VAL A 176 -8.35 16.46 -3.63
CA VAL A 176 -9.09 15.57 -2.71
C VAL A 176 -9.62 16.33 -1.50
N GLN A 177 -8.83 17.27 -0.97
CA GLN A 177 -9.26 18.11 0.16
C GLN A 177 -10.46 18.99 -0.19
N ALA A 178 -10.55 19.50 -1.43
CA ALA A 178 -11.70 20.29 -1.86
C ALA A 178 -12.97 19.43 -1.99
N ILE A 179 -12.84 18.16 -2.41
CA ILE A 179 -13.96 17.21 -2.46
C ILE A 179 -14.45 16.89 -1.04
N LYS A 180 -13.54 16.65 -0.10
CA LYS A 180 -13.87 16.42 1.32
C LYS A 180 -14.52 17.67 1.93
N ALA A 181 -13.95 18.86 1.75
CA ALA A 181 -14.52 20.10 2.25
C ALA A 181 -15.90 20.41 1.66
N ALA A 182 -16.14 20.11 0.37
CA ALA A 182 -17.46 20.26 -0.24
C ALA A 182 -18.49 19.28 0.34
N ARG A 183 -18.09 18.03 0.62
CA ARG A 183 -18.90 17.04 1.34
C ARG A 183 -19.23 17.54 2.75
N ASP A 184 -18.23 18.01 3.49
CA ASP A 184 -18.37 18.42 4.88
C ASP A 184 -19.24 19.68 5.00
N ASN A 185 -19.06 20.68 4.13
CA ASN A 185 -19.94 21.85 4.04
C ASN A 185 -21.40 21.49 3.77
N LYS A 186 -21.64 20.49 2.92
CA LYS A 186 -23.00 20.01 2.65
C LYS A 186 -23.61 19.32 3.88
N LEU A 187 -22.80 18.61 4.67
CA LEU A 187 -23.25 17.96 5.90
C LEU A 187 -23.62 18.96 7.00
N TRP A 188 -22.89 20.07 7.12
CA TRP A 188 -23.21 21.16 8.05
C TRP A 188 -24.56 21.82 7.78
N GLN A 189 -25.06 21.74 6.55
CA GLN A 189 -26.38 22.26 6.15
C GLN A 189 -27.52 21.25 6.38
N LEU A 190 -27.20 20.00 6.72
CA LEU A 190 -28.19 18.94 6.88
C LEU A 190 -28.49 18.70 8.36
N GLN A 191 -29.80 18.71 8.67
CA GLN A 191 -30.31 18.28 9.95
C GLN A 191 -31.02 16.92 9.79
N TYR A 192 -30.84 16.05 10.76
CA TYR A 192 -31.56 14.79 10.84
C TYR A 192 -32.26 14.67 12.18
N THR A 193 -33.56 14.42 12.16
CA THR A 193 -34.37 14.20 13.36
C THR A 193 -34.56 12.70 13.55
N GLY A 194 -34.22 12.19 14.72
CA GLY A 194 -34.42 10.78 15.03
C GLY A 194 -33.75 10.37 16.33
N LYS A 195 -33.81 9.06 16.62
CA LYS A 195 -33.08 8.47 17.74
C LYS A 195 -31.61 8.22 17.33
N PRO A 196 -30.66 8.17 18.29
CA PRO A 196 -29.24 7.88 17.98
C PRO A 196 -29.00 6.63 17.12
N ILE A 197 -29.86 5.61 17.21
CA ILE A 197 -29.75 4.40 16.38
C ILE A 197 -30.20 4.62 14.93
N GLU A 198 -31.18 5.49 14.71
CA GLU A 198 -31.68 5.85 13.38
C GLU A 198 -30.69 6.77 12.68
N VAL A 199 -30.11 7.70 13.43
CA VAL A 199 -29.03 8.59 12.96
C VAL A 199 -27.80 7.77 12.56
N ALA A 200 -27.34 6.83 13.40
CA ALA A 200 -26.24 5.94 13.06
C ALA A 200 -26.52 5.12 11.79
N ARG A 201 -27.76 4.63 11.62
CA ARG A 201 -28.18 3.91 10.41
C ARG A 201 -28.22 4.83 9.19
N TYR A 202 -28.63 6.08 9.35
CA TYR A 202 -28.65 7.07 8.28
C TYR A 202 -27.23 7.42 7.83
N LEU A 203 -26.32 7.66 8.78
CA LEU A 203 -24.90 7.88 8.50
C LEU A 203 -24.25 6.67 7.81
N ALA A 204 -24.59 5.44 8.23
CA ALA A 204 -24.10 4.22 7.58
C ALA A 204 -24.54 4.11 6.10
N LYS A 205 -25.73 4.63 5.73
CA LYS A 205 -26.15 4.72 4.31
C LYS A 205 -25.29 5.70 3.50
N MET A 206 -24.63 6.63 4.17
CA MET A 206 -23.69 7.59 3.59
C MET A 206 -22.23 7.13 3.74
N ASP A 207 -22.01 5.86 4.10
CA ASP A 207 -20.70 5.25 4.40
C ASP A 207 -19.92 5.94 5.54
N ILE A 208 -20.64 6.60 6.45
CA ILE A 208 -20.07 7.21 7.65
C ILE A 208 -20.33 6.25 8.82
N HIS A 209 -19.28 5.55 9.25
CA HIS A 209 -19.39 4.56 10.32
C HIS A 209 -19.38 5.21 11.70
N CYS A 210 -20.53 5.24 12.35
CA CYS A 210 -20.70 5.67 13.73
C CYS A 210 -21.66 4.73 14.46
N THR A 211 -21.35 4.36 15.70
CA THR A 211 -22.24 3.53 16.52
C THR A 211 -23.22 4.40 17.32
N SER A 212 -24.42 3.88 17.55
CA SER A 212 -25.41 4.57 18.40
C SER A 212 -24.92 4.79 19.85
N SER A 213 -24.00 3.95 20.32
CA SER A 213 -23.34 4.08 21.62
C SER A 213 -22.43 5.31 21.68
N GLN A 214 -21.62 5.53 20.64
CA GLN A 214 -20.77 6.73 20.53
C GLN A 214 -21.62 8.01 20.53
N ILE A 215 -22.70 8.05 19.73
CA ILE A 215 -23.61 9.21 19.68
C ILE A 215 -24.21 9.48 21.06
N ARG A 216 -24.70 8.45 21.76
CA ARG A 216 -25.23 8.59 23.13
C ARG A 216 -24.15 9.09 24.10
N GLN A 217 -22.93 8.56 24.00
CA GLN A 217 -21.83 8.97 24.85
C GLN A 217 -21.46 10.45 24.64
N TRP A 218 -21.49 10.94 23.40
CA TRP A 218 -21.23 12.35 23.10
C TRP A 218 -22.33 13.27 23.61
N LEU A 219 -23.60 12.86 23.49
CA LEU A 219 -24.73 13.57 24.10
C LEU A 219 -24.59 13.65 25.63
N THR A 220 -24.34 12.51 26.30
CA THR A 220 -24.20 12.46 27.76
C THR A 220 -23.02 13.29 28.26
N ARG A 221 -21.93 13.35 27.48
CA ARG A 221 -20.74 14.16 27.81
C ARG A 221 -20.87 15.64 27.42
N GLY A 222 -22.00 16.06 26.84
CA GLY A 222 -22.22 17.44 26.38
C GLY A 222 -21.29 17.87 25.24
N ARG A 223 -20.78 16.91 24.45
CA ARG A 223 -19.83 17.17 23.36
C ARG A 223 -20.47 17.25 21.98
N LEU A 224 -21.71 16.79 21.88
CA LEU A 224 -22.54 16.88 20.69
C LEU A 224 -23.78 17.69 21.04
N HIS A 225 -24.01 18.79 20.33
CA HIS A 225 -25.22 19.58 20.48
C HIS A 225 -26.34 18.92 19.67
N ALA A 226 -27.40 18.53 20.35
CA ALA A 226 -28.62 18.07 19.71
C ALA A 226 -29.82 18.67 20.43
N THR A 227 -30.80 19.13 19.67
CA THR A 227 -32.01 19.75 20.25
C THR A 227 -33.02 18.65 20.56
N PRO A 228 -33.46 18.45 21.81
CA PRO A 228 -34.48 17.45 22.14
C PRO A 228 -35.80 17.76 21.40
N THR A 229 -36.50 16.73 20.92
CA THR A 229 -37.86 16.88 20.38
C THR A 229 -38.92 16.62 21.46
N ASN A 230 -40.19 16.77 21.08
CA ASN A 230 -41.32 16.41 21.94
C ASN A 230 -41.45 14.89 22.19
N HIS A 231 -40.66 14.06 21.49
CA HIS A 231 -40.68 12.61 21.63
C HIS A 231 -39.49 12.11 22.44
N ARG A 232 -39.75 11.17 23.36
CA ARG A 232 -38.73 10.67 24.29
C ARG A 232 -37.54 10.02 23.56
N GLY A 233 -36.36 10.59 23.76
CA GLY A 233 -35.09 10.06 23.25
C GLY A 233 -34.81 10.36 21.78
N GLU A 234 -35.60 11.24 21.17
CA GLU A 234 -35.39 11.77 19.83
C GLU A 234 -34.80 13.19 19.90
N TYR A 235 -33.88 13.48 18.98
CA TYR A 235 -33.22 14.76 18.90
C TYR A 235 -33.09 15.20 17.44
N VAL A 236 -32.95 16.51 17.24
CA VAL A 236 -32.51 17.12 15.98
C VAL A 236 -30.99 17.23 16.02
N PHE A 237 -30.30 16.53 15.12
CA PHE A 237 -28.85 16.51 14.99
C PHE A 237 -28.39 17.31 13.78
N ASN A 238 -27.30 18.05 13.91
CA ASN A 238 -26.54 18.53 12.75
C ASN A 238 -25.59 17.42 12.28
N LEU A 239 -25.66 17.04 11.00
CA LEU A 239 -24.83 15.95 10.48
C LEU A 239 -23.35 16.33 10.37
N GLY A 240 -23.03 17.61 10.12
CA GLY A 240 -21.67 18.12 10.12
C GLY A 240 -21.00 18.00 11.49
N GLU A 241 -21.74 18.31 12.56
CA GLU A 241 -21.23 18.17 13.93
C GLU A 241 -20.96 16.70 14.31
N LEU A 242 -21.83 15.78 13.88
CA LEU A 242 -21.63 14.34 14.06
C LEU A 242 -20.37 13.81 13.36
N VAL A 243 -20.07 14.29 12.15
CA VAL A 243 -18.87 13.89 11.41
C VAL A 243 -17.62 14.51 12.01
N ALA A 244 -17.66 15.78 12.41
CA ALA A 244 -16.55 16.44 13.10
C ALA A 244 -16.16 15.70 14.40
N MET A 245 -17.13 15.12 15.12
CA MET A 245 -16.90 14.29 16.30
C MET A 245 -16.20 12.97 16.00
N LEU A 246 -16.31 12.43 14.78
CA LEU A 246 -15.57 11.25 14.34
C LEU A 246 -14.12 11.59 13.99
N ASP A 247 -13.90 12.72 13.30
CA ASP A 247 -12.57 13.13 12.85
C ASP A 247 -11.64 13.58 14.00
N CYS A 248 -12.19 14.12 15.10
CA CYS A 248 -11.42 14.55 16.27
C CYS A 248 -10.97 13.38 17.19
N HIS A 249 -11.30 12.13 16.87
CA HIS A 249 -11.07 10.96 17.73
C HIS A 249 -10.36 9.77 17.07
N ASN A 250 -9.91 9.95 15.83
CA ASN A 250 -8.90 9.09 15.20
C ASN A 250 -7.54 9.77 15.25
#